data_AF-A0A838P6M4-F1
#
_entry.id   AF-A0A838P6M4-F1
#
_cell.length_a   1.000
_cell.length_b   1.000
_cell.length_c   1.000
_cell.angle_alpha   90.00
_cell.angle_beta   90.00
_cell.angle_gamma   90.00
#
_symmetry.space_group_name_H-M   'P 1'
#
loop_
_entity.id
_entity.type
_entity.pdbx_description
1 polymer ?
#
loop_
_entity_poly.entity_id
_entity_poly.type
_entity_poly.pdbx_seq_one_letter_code
_entity_poly.pdbx_strand_id
1 'polypeptide(L)'
;MINRFIKSSVDSRRLYVMGMSLGGYGTWDIITRRPTTFAAAVPICGGGNASKAPLLAKTPIWAFHGDEDDSVSVSESRRMIAALKKAGGQARYTEYKGVGHNSWVRAFKEPDFLSWIFAQTQSEGPTKAQNRTPTRSRRTWAI
;
A
#
# COMPACT_ATOMS: atom_id res chain seq x y z
N MET A 1 7.35 -4.09 14.58
CA MET A 1 7.02 -5.47 14.19
C MET A 1 7.69 -5.92 12.90
N ILE A 2 7.44 -5.31 11.73
CA ILE A 2 8.08 -5.71 10.44
C ILE A 2 9.62 -5.77 10.50
N ASN A 3 10.27 -4.80 11.15
CA ASN A 3 11.74 -4.74 11.24
C ASN A 3 12.39 -5.94 11.95
N ARG A 4 11.62 -6.73 12.71
CA ARG A 4 12.13 -7.95 13.37
C ARG A 4 12.35 -9.08 12.36
N PHE A 5 11.54 -9.15 11.30
CA PHE A 5 11.60 -10.19 10.27
C PHE A 5 12.54 -9.81 9.11
N ILE A 6 12.70 -8.52 8.82
CA ILE A 6 13.66 -8.03 7.79
C ILE A 6 15.13 -8.38 8.18
N LYS A 7 15.41 -8.63 9.46
CA LYS A 7 16.76 -8.98 9.94
C LYS A 7 17.25 -10.39 9.57
N SER A 8 16.41 -11.24 8.99
CA SER A 8 16.78 -12.59 8.51
C SER A 8 16.47 -12.73 7.02
N SER A 9 17.37 -13.33 6.23
CA SER A 9 17.30 -13.84 4.83
C SER A 9 16.23 -13.33 3.82
N VAL A 10 15.61 -12.19 4.05
CA VAL A 10 14.53 -11.61 3.24
C VAL A 10 15.11 -10.49 2.39
N ASP A 11 14.82 -10.50 1.09
CA ASP A 11 15.14 -9.37 0.21
C ASP A 11 14.28 -8.16 0.59
N SER A 12 14.90 -7.23 1.30
CA SER A 12 14.25 -5.98 1.73
C SER A 12 13.76 -5.11 0.57
N ARG A 13 14.17 -5.35 -0.68
CA ARG A 13 13.66 -4.65 -1.87
C ARG A 13 12.41 -5.30 -2.45
N ARG A 14 11.98 -6.44 -1.92
CA ARG A 14 10.84 -7.24 -2.39
C ARG A 14 9.85 -7.51 -1.27
N LEU A 15 9.57 -6.46 -0.49
CA LEU A 15 8.51 -6.50 0.51
C LEU A 15 7.19 -6.14 -0.16
N TYR A 16 6.19 -6.99 -0.03
CA TYR A 16 4.86 -6.77 -0.59
C TYR A 16 3.84 -6.65 0.54
N VAL A 17 2.77 -5.90 0.31
CA VAL A 17 1.66 -5.81 1.26
C VAL A 17 0.33 -5.97 0.55
N MET A 18 -0.56 -6.75 1.15
CA MET A 18 -1.90 -6.97 0.65
C MET A 18 -2.87 -7.20 1.79
N GLY A 19 -4.14 -6.95 1.55
CA GLY A 19 -5.19 -7.18 2.51
C GLY A 19 -6.56 -6.97 1.91
N MET A 20 -7.56 -7.62 2.51
CA MET A 20 -8.97 -7.58 2.12
C MET A 20 -9.81 -6.85 3.16
N SER A 21 -10.87 -6.15 2.75
CA SER A 21 -11.81 -5.46 3.66
C SER A 21 -11.07 -4.46 4.57
N LEU A 22 -11.18 -4.59 5.89
CA LEU A 22 -10.37 -3.82 6.86
C LEU A 22 -8.85 -3.93 6.57
N GLY A 23 -8.37 -5.08 6.11
CA GLY A 23 -6.99 -5.25 5.63
C GLY A 23 -6.69 -4.50 4.34
N GLY A 24 -7.69 -4.24 3.49
CA GLY A 24 -7.59 -3.37 2.32
C GLY A 24 -7.38 -1.91 2.74
N TYR A 25 -8.12 -1.44 3.76
CA TYR A 25 -7.85 -0.15 4.41
C TYR A 25 -6.44 -0.10 5.03
N GLY A 26 -6.06 -1.16 5.75
CA GLY A 26 -4.73 -1.29 6.34
C GLY A 26 -3.61 -1.24 5.28
N THR A 27 -3.85 -1.80 4.11
CA THR A 27 -2.91 -1.76 2.97
C THR A 27 -2.75 -0.34 2.46
N TRP A 28 -3.84 0.40 2.21
CA TRP A 28 -3.77 1.81 1.81
C TRP A 28 -3.08 2.70 2.84
N ASP A 29 -3.37 2.47 4.11
CA ASP A 29 -2.83 3.27 5.21
C ASP A 29 -1.33 3.00 5.42
N ILE A 30 -0.88 1.75 5.42
CA ILE A 30 0.53 1.44 5.67
C ILE A 30 1.44 1.92 4.55
N ILE A 31 1.00 1.84 3.29
CA ILE A 31 1.78 2.38 2.16
C ILE A 31 1.80 3.91 2.19
N THR A 32 0.75 4.56 2.69
CA THR A 32 0.74 6.02 2.89
C THR A 32 1.73 6.44 3.99
N ARG A 33 1.79 5.68 5.08
CA ARG A 33 2.71 5.95 6.21
C ARG A 33 4.15 5.55 5.90
N ARG A 34 4.36 4.64 4.95
CA ARG A 34 5.67 4.09 4.57
C ARG A 34 5.80 3.89 3.05
N PRO A 35 5.79 4.99 2.26
CA PRO A 35 5.73 4.92 0.79
C PRO A 35 6.96 4.28 0.15
N THR A 36 8.06 4.17 0.90
CA THR A 36 9.35 3.58 0.46
C THR A 36 9.69 2.29 1.21
N THR A 37 8.70 1.53 1.68
CA THR A 37 8.94 0.23 2.33
C THR A 37 8.53 -0.96 1.45
N PHE A 38 7.50 -0.81 0.63
CA PHE A 38 6.93 -1.92 -0.14
C PHE A 38 7.22 -1.74 -1.62
N ALA A 39 7.62 -2.83 -2.26
CA ALA A 39 7.80 -2.93 -3.70
C ALA A 39 6.47 -2.95 -4.45
N ALA A 40 5.42 -3.51 -3.86
CA ALA A 40 4.07 -3.50 -4.40
C ALA A 40 3.02 -3.56 -3.30
N ALA A 41 1.81 -3.08 -3.62
CA ALA A 41 0.65 -3.15 -2.75
C ALA A 41 -0.61 -3.66 -3.46
N VAL A 42 -1.37 -4.50 -2.78
CA VAL A 42 -2.61 -5.09 -3.30
C VAL A 42 -3.76 -4.89 -2.29
N PRO A 43 -4.40 -3.71 -2.31
CA PRO A 43 -5.60 -3.47 -1.53
C PRO A 43 -6.83 -4.09 -2.21
N ILE A 44 -7.58 -4.91 -1.47
CA ILE A 44 -8.79 -5.58 -1.96
C ILE A 44 -9.98 -5.12 -1.13
N CYS A 45 -11.06 -4.70 -1.79
CA CYS A 45 -12.33 -4.23 -1.20
C CYS A 45 -12.15 -3.32 0.04
N GLY A 46 -11.37 -2.25 -0.10
CA GLY A 46 -11.10 -1.28 0.96
C GLY A 46 -11.05 0.16 0.44
N GLY A 47 -10.68 1.09 1.32
CA GLY A 47 -10.55 2.52 1.02
C GLY A 47 -9.33 3.17 1.67
N GLY A 48 -9.08 4.43 1.33
CA GLY A 48 -7.93 5.17 1.83
C GLY A 48 -8.14 6.68 1.82
N ASN A 49 -7.12 7.45 2.17
CA ASN A 49 -7.20 8.90 2.09
C ASN A 49 -6.73 9.41 0.72
N ALA A 50 -7.68 9.69 -0.18
CA ALA A 50 -7.39 10.18 -1.54
C ALA A 50 -6.52 11.45 -1.58
N SER A 51 -6.56 12.32 -0.55
CA SER A 51 -5.69 13.51 -0.49
C SER A 51 -4.20 13.14 -0.37
N LYS A 52 -3.89 11.90 0.02
CA LYS A 52 -2.52 11.38 0.15
C LYS A 52 -2.04 10.62 -1.08
N ALA A 53 -2.86 10.49 -2.12
CA ALA A 53 -2.49 9.81 -3.36
C ALA A 53 -1.15 10.29 -3.98
N PRO A 54 -0.76 11.59 -3.91
CA PRO A 54 0.56 12.02 -4.39
C PRO A 54 1.76 11.32 -3.74
N LEU A 55 1.63 10.84 -2.50
CA LEU A 55 2.69 10.10 -1.82
C LEU A 55 2.90 8.70 -2.42
N LEU A 56 1.89 8.19 -3.13
CA LEU A 56 1.81 6.82 -3.65
C LEU A 56 1.97 6.76 -5.17
N ALA A 57 2.18 7.88 -5.85
CA ALA A 57 2.22 7.95 -7.31
C ALA A 57 3.28 7.03 -7.93
N LYS A 58 4.36 6.74 -7.20
CA LYS A 58 5.44 5.83 -7.62
C LYS A 58 5.29 4.40 -7.10
N THR A 59 4.31 4.11 -6.26
CA THR A 59 4.10 2.79 -5.67
C THR A 59 3.36 1.90 -6.68
N PRO A 60 3.91 0.74 -7.07
CA PRO A 60 3.17 -0.25 -7.85
C PRO A 60 1.97 -0.75 -7.04
N ILE A 61 0.77 -0.46 -7.52
CA ILE A 61 -0.49 -0.81 -6.86
C ILE A 61 -1.37 -1.57 -7.84
N TRP A 62 -1.95 -2.67 -7.40
CA TRP A 62 -3.05 -3.35 -8.08
C TRP A 62 -4.21 -3.52 -7.12
N ALA A 63 -5.24 -2.68 -7.27
CA ALA A 63 -6.42 -2.70 -6.43
C ALA A 63 -7.54 -3.55 -7.03
N PHE A 64 -8.36 -4.14 -6.16
CA PHE A 64 -9.48 -5.00 -6.54
C PHE A 64 -10.74 -4.64 -5.78
N HIS A 65 -11.90 -4.71 -6.43
CA HIS A 65 -13.20 -4.54 -5.78
C HIS A 65 -14.31 -5.25 -6.55
N GLY A 66 -15.40 -5.60 -5.87
CA GLY A 66 -16.67 -5.96 -6.52
C GLY A 66 -17.58 -4.73 -6.65
N ASP A 67 -18.34 -4.61 -7.73
CA ASP A 67 -19.23 -3.45 -7.94
C ASP A 67 -20.54 -3.51 -7.14
N GLU A 68 -20.89 -4.68 -6.61
CA GLU A 68 -22.06 -4.96 -5.77
C GLU A 68 -21.65 -5.20 -4.30
N ASP A 69 -20.46 -4.74 -3.88
CA ASP A 69 -20.02 -4.81 -2.49
C ASP A 69 -20.94 -3.98 -1.58
N ASP A 70 -21.66 -4.69 -0.71
CA ASP A 70 -22.65 -4.15 0.24
C ASP A 70 -22.05 -3.75 1.58
N SER A 71 -20.80 -4.13 1.85
CA SER A 71 -20.11 -3.91 3.11
C SER A 71 -19.15 -2.74 3.02
N VAL A 72 -18.40 -2.65 1.91
CA VAL A 72 -17.54 -1.52 1.58
C VAL A 72 -17.93 -1.04 0.20
N SER A 73 -18.48 0.18 0.09
CA SER A 73 -18.86 0.71 -1.21
C SER A 73 -17.66 0.72 -2.18
N VAL A 74 -17.86 0.17 -3.39
CA VAL A 74 -16.88 0.23 -4.50
C VAL A 74 -16.37 1.64 -4.80
N SER A 75 -17.15 2.66 -4.45
CA SER A 75 -16.75 4.08 -4.54
C SER A 75 -15.46 4.40 -3.79
N GLU A 76 -15.13 3.65 -2.72
CA GLU A 76 -13.90 3.82 -1.95
C GLU A 76 -12.66 3.52 -2.79
N SER A 77 -12.66 2.41 -3.53
CA SER A 77 -11.56 2.09 -4.43
C SER A 77 -11.56 2.99 -5.67
N ARG A 78 -12.71 3.26 -6.28
CA ARG A 78 -12.81 4.20 -7.41
C ARG A 78 -12.23 5.57 -7.07
N ARG A 79 -12.52 6.12 -5.88
CA ARG A 79 -12.00 7.40 -5.41
C ARG A 79 -10.47 7.39 -5.25
N MET A 80 -9.91 6.33 -4.67
CA MET A 80 -8.46 6.19 -4.54
C MET A 80 -7.77 6.08 -5.91
N ILE A 81 -8.30 5.26 -6.82
CA ILE A 81 -7.75 5.10 -8.16
C ILE A 81 -7.81 6.40 -8.97
N ALA A 82 -8.92 7.13 -8.91
CA ALA A 82 -9.05 8.43 -9.54
C ALA A 82 -8.02 9.44 -8.99
N ALA A 83 -7.81 9.47 -7.68
CA ALA A 83 -6.84 10.35 -7.04
C ALA A 83 -5.39 9.99 -7.41
N LEU A 84 -5.05 8.70 -7.50
CA LEU A 84 -3.74 8.24 -7.95
C LEU A 84 -3.47 8.63 -9.40
N LYS A 85 -4.46 8.42 -10.28
CA LYS A 85 -4.36 8.85 -11.69
C LYS A 85 -4.14 10.36 -11.79
N LYS A 86 -4.88 11.16 -11.02
CA LYS A 86 -4.70 12.63 -10.96
C LYS A 86 -3.31 13.03 -10.47
N ALA A 87 -2.71 12.24 -9.58
CA ALA A 87 -1.36 12.45 -9.08
C ALA A 87 -0.24 11.93 -10.02
N GLY A 88 -0.58 11.44 -11.21
CA GLY A 88 0.37 10.87 -12.17
C GLY A 88 0.77 9.42 -11.89
N GLY A 89 0.09 8.74 -10.95
CA GLY A 89 0.31 7.33 -10.67
C GLY A 89 -0.36 6.40 -11.68
N GLN A 90 0.16 5.19 -11.81
CA GLN A 90 -0.28 4.18 -12.77
C GLN A 90 -0.83 2.93 -12.08
N ALA A 91 -1.64 3.11 -11.03
CA ALA A 91 -2.24 1.99 -10.32
C ALA A 91 -3.14 1.15 -11.25
N ARG A 92 -2.96 -0.16 -11.22
CA ARG A 92 -3.87 -1.11 -11.87
C ARG A 92 -5.12 -1.27 -11.02
N TYR A 93 -6.27 -1.34 -11.66
CA TYR A 93 -7.55 -1.53 -10.97
C TYR A 93 -8.37 -2.58 -11.71
N THR A 94 -8.84 -3.59 -10.97
CA THR A 94 -9.79 -4.58 -11.46
C THR A 94 -11.07 -4.47 -10.65
N GLU A 95 -12.16 -4.17 -11.33
CA GLU A 95 -13.50 -4.14 -10.76
C GLU A 95 -14.29 -5.34 -11.29
N TYR A 96 -14.86 -6.14 -10.40
CA TYR A 96 -15.62 -7.32 -10.77
C TYR A 96 -17.11 -7.03 -10.79
N LYS A 97 -17.72 -7.16 -11.97
CA LYS A 97 -19.16 -7.06 -12.16
C LYS A 97 -19.92 -8.18 -11.45
N GLY A 98 -20.98 -7.82 -10.74
CA GLY A 98 -21.87 -8.75 -10.04
C GLY A 98 -21.22 -9.42 -8.84
N VAL A 99 -20.21 -8.78 -8.24
CA VAL A 99 -19.45 -9.35 -7.12
C VAL A 99 -19.65 -8.48 -5.91
N GLY A 100 -20.04 -9.11 -4.80
CA GLY A 100 -20.17 -8.48 -3.49
C GLY A 100 -18.83 -8.39 -2.75
N HIS A 101 -18.91 -8.42 -1.42
CA HIS A 101 -17.74 -8.17 -0.56
C HIS A 101 -16.55 -9.12 -0.79
N ASN A 102 -16.82 -10.35 -1.21
CA ASN A 102 -15.83 -11.43 -1.37
C ASN A 102 -14.95 -11.35 -2.64
N SER A 103 -14.70 -10.14 -3.17
CA SER A 103 -13.91 -9.91 -4.38
C SER A 103 -12.51 -10.54 -4.39
N TRP A 104 -11.92 -10.81 -3.21
CA TRP A 104 -10.65 -11.52 -3.07
C TRP A 104 -10.65 -12.93 -3.69
N VAL A 105 -11.80 -13.61 -3.75
CA VAL A 105 -11.91 -14.93 -4.37
C VAL A 105 -11.56 -14.89 -5.86
N ARG A 106 -11.94 -13.81 -6.56
CA ARG A 106 -11.55 -13.60 -7.96
C ARG A 106 -10.16 -13.00 -8.09
N ALA A 107 -9.79 -12.06 -7.20
CA ALA A 107 -8.47 -11.43 -7.21
C ALA A 107 -7.32 -12.46 -7.17
N PHE A 108 -7.40 -13.44 -6.28
CA PHE A 108 -6.37 -14.50 -6.19
C PHE A 108 -6.37 -15.50 -7.34
N LYS A 109 -7.40 -15.47 -8.20
CA LYS A 109 -7.49 -16.30 -9.41
C LYS A 109 -7.07 -15.55 -10.67
N GLU A 110 -6.70 -14.26 -10.58
CA GLU A 110 -6.15 -13.55 -11.73
C GLU A 110 -4.90 -14.29 -12.22
N PRO A 111 -4.82 -14.59 -13.53
CA PRO A 111 -3.78 -15.47 -14.06
C PRO A 111 -2.37 -14.91 -13.84
N ASP A 112 -2.24 -13.58 -13.78
CA ASP A 112 -0.99 -12.89 -13.58
C ASP A 112 -0.81 -12.30 -12.17
N PHE A 113 -1.66 -12.66 -11.20
CA PHE A 113 -1.62 -12.10 -9.84
C PHE A 113 -0.21 -12.21 -9.22
N LEU A 114 0.29 -13.44 -9.09
CA LEU A 114 1.59 -13.69 -8.45
C LEU A 114 2.76 -13.20 -9.32
N SER A 115 2.69 -13.40 -10.63
CA SER A 115 3.75 -12.94 -11.54
C SER A 115 3.86 -11.41 -11.55
N TRP A 116 2.74 -10.69 -11.47
CA TRP A 116 2.75 -9.23 -11.39
C TRP A 116 3.37 -8.74 -10.08
N ILE A 117 3.02 -9.35 -8.94
CA ILE A 117 3.60 -9.00 -7.63
C ILE A 117 5.12 -9.24 -7.65
N PHE A 118 5.56 -10.43 -8.07
CA PHE A 118 6.98 -10.80 -8.04
C PHE A 118 7.84 -10.09 -9.09
N ALA A 119 7.24 -9.52 -10.12
CA ALA A 119 7.94 -8.63 -11.05
C ALA A 119 8.32 -7.28 -10.40
N GLN A 120 7.65 -6.87 -9.31
CA GLN A 120 7.94 -5.60 -8.66
C GLN A 120 9.18 -5.70 -7.76
N THR A 121 10.02 -4.68 -7.84
CA THR A 121 11.15 -4.46 -6.94
C THR A 121 11.20 -2.99 -6.57
N GLN A 122 11.54 -2.71 -5.33
CA GLN A 122 11.84 -1.35 -4.92
C GLN A 122 13.21 -0.96 -5.52
N SER A 123 13.25 0.15 -6.25
CA SER A 123 14.47 0.66 -6.90
C SER A 123 15.48 1.24 -5.92
N GLU A 124 15.01 1.79 -4.81
CA GLU A 124 15.83 2.23 -3.68
C GLU A 124 15.41 1.40 -2.47
N GLY A 125 16.27 0.56 -1.88
CA GLY A 125 15.88 -0.23 -0.70
C GLY A 125 15.33 0.65 0.44
N PRO A 126 14.62 0.07 1.44
CA PRO A 126 13.96 0.85 2.46
C PRO A 126 14.94 1.84 3.09
N THR A 127 14.67 3.14 2.92
CA THR A 127 15.51 4.19 3.50
C THR A 127 15.59 3.92 4.99
N LYS A 128 16.79 3.62 5.51
CA LYS A 128 16.99 3.55 6.97
C LYS A 128 16.48 4.89 7.51
N ALA A 129 15.36 4.86 8.23
CA ALA A 129 14.84 6.05 8.89
C ALA A 129 16.02 6.68 9.63
N GLN A 130 16.38 7.91 9.27
CA GLN A 130 17.47 8.61 9.93
C GLN A 130 17.11 8.63 11.42
N ASN A 131 17.86 7.90 12.23
CA ASN A 131 17.85 8.04 13.69
C ASN A 131 18.35 9.45 14.00
N ARG A 132 17.46 10.45 13.88
CA ARG A 132 17.68 11.76 14.46
C ARG A 132 17.35 11.63 15.93
N THR A 133 18.32 11.17 16.71
CA THR A 133 18.35 11.45 18.15
C THR A 133 18.35 12.97 18.29
N PRO A 134 17.37 13.59 18.97
CA PRO A 134 17.47 15.01 19.27
C PRO A 134 18.67 15.18 20.21
N THR A 135 19.74 15.84 19.74
CA THR A 135 20.79 16.33 20.63
C THR A 135 20.16 17.35 21.56
N ARG A 136 19.86 16.92 22.79
CA ARG A 136 19.38 17.78 23.85
C ARG A 136 20.55 18.69 24.24
N SER A 137 20.60 19.88 23.67
CA SER A 137 21.50 20.96 24.09
C SER A 137 21.26 21.25 25.57
N ARG A 138 22.18 20.82 26.44
CA ARG A 138 22.23 21.28 27.83
C ARG A 138 22.61 22.76 27.82
N ARG A 139 21.64 23.66 28.02
CA ARG A 139 21.92 25.01 28.50
C ARG A 139 22.09 24.92 30.02
N THR A 140 23.33 24.98 30.48
CA THR A 140 23.67 25.32 31.86
C THR A 140 23.56 26.83 32.00
N TRP A 141 22.62 27.30 32.84
CA TRP A 141 22.67 28.64 33.40
C TRP A 141 23.36 28.54 34.75
N ALA A 142 24.53 29.15 34.88
CA ALA A 142 25.12 29.44 36.18
C ALA A 142 24.50 30.76 36.67
N ILE A 143 24.00 30.73 37.90
CA ILE A 143 23.81 31.89 38.78
C ILE A 143 24.73 31.65 39.96
#